data_AF-A0A846NB66-F1
#
_entry.id   AF-A0A846NB66-F1
#
_cell.length_a   1.000
_cell.length_b   1.000
_cell.length_c   1.000
_cell.angle_alpha   90.00
_cell.angle_beta   90.00
_cell.angle_gamma   90.00
#
_symmetry.space_group_name_H-M   'P 1'
#
loop_
_entity.id
_entity.type
_entity.pdbx_description
1 polymer ?
#
loop_
_entity_poly.entity_id
_entity_poly.type
_entity_poly.pdbx_seq_one_letter_code
_entity_poly.pdbx_strand_id
1 'polypeptide(L)'
;MLKIYPCLVLKGTRVYEWWRNREYEPYTTEEAAELILEVKKMIPPWIRIMRVQRDIPAPSIEAGVDRSNLRQLVLRRLRERGVQCRCIRCREAGHRWLRDKVRPTPDEVEILIAREEAAEGEDIFISAEDTAKDILIGYLRLRIPSEKAHRPEISPETTSIVRELHVYGPLVPVGERSAKAWQHRGYGETLLSKAEQLSSLLRITTGER
;
A
#
# COMPACT_ATOMS: atom_id res chain seq x y z
N MET A 1 -0.04 2.00 -5.63
CA MET A 1 0.05 2.77 -4.35
C MET A 1 -0.91 3.95 -4.42
N LEU A 2 -1.46 4.41 -3.29
CA LEU A 2 -2.39 5.54 -3.24
C LEU A 2 -1.93 6.64 -2.28
N LYS A 3 -2.12 7.90 -2.68
CA LYS A 3 -2.11 9.08 -1.83
C LYS A 3 -3.50 9.69 -1.93
N ILE A 4 -4.20 9.77 -0.81
CA ILE A 4 -5.57 10.30 -0.75
C ILE A 4 -5.48 11.65 -0.06
N TYR A 5 -5.91 12.71 -0.72
CA TYR A 5 -5.95 14.06 -0.17
C TYR A 5 -7.34 14.62 -0.43
N PRO A 6 -8.13 14.90 0.63
CA PRO A 6 -9.34 15.69 0.47
C PRO A 6 -9.00 17.00 -0.24
N CYS A 7 -9.84 17.41 -1.19
CA CYS A 7 -9.64 18.67 -1.88
C CYS A 7 -9.80 19.82 -0.86
N LEU A 8 -8.87 20.77 -0.92
CA LEU A 8 -8.82 21.92 -0.01
C LEU A 8 -8.98 23.19 -0.81
N VAL A 9 -9.60 24.19 -0.21
CA VAL A 9 -9.74 25.52 -0.79
C VAL A 9 -8.56 26.37 -0.35
N LEU A 10 -7.74 26.81 -1.31
CA LEU A 10 -6.55 27.64 -1.08
C LEU A 10 -6.67 28.95 -1.85
N LYS A 11 -6.36 30.09 -1.23
CA LYS A 11 -6.35 31.40 -1.91
C LYS A 11 -5.54 31.36 -3.21
N GLY A 12 -6.06 32.02 -4.24
CA GLY A 12 -5.39 32.12 -5.55
C GLY A 12 -5.52 30.89 -6.44
N THR A 13 -6.37 29.92 -6.09
CA THR A 13 -6.66 28.75 -6.94
C THR A 13 -8.04 28.86 -7.59
N ARG A 14 -8.25 28.13 -8.69
CA ARG A 14 -9.58 28.06 -9.34
C ARG A 14 -10.66 27.51 -8.40
N VAL A 15 -10.28 26.54 -7.55
CA VAL A 15 -11.17 25.96 -6.53
C VAL A 15 -11.64 27.03 -5.52
N TYR A 16 -10.79 28.01 -5.20
CA TYR A 16 -11.19 29.15 -4.37
C TYR A 16 -12.22 30.04 -5.06
N GLU A 17 -12.09 30.29 -6.35
CA GLU A 17 -13.11 31.03 -7.11
C GLU A 17 -14.45 30.28 -7.12
N TRP A 18 -14.45 28.98 -7.39
CA TRP A 18 -15.66 28.14 -7.33
C TRP A 18 -16.31 28.15 -5.95
N TRP A 19 -15.51 28.01 -4.89
CA TRP A 19 -16.02 28.09 -3.52
C TRP A 19 -16.61 29.47 -3.19
N ARG A 20 -15.95 30.55 -3.60
CA ARG A 20 -16.45 31.93 -3.44
C ARG A 20 -17.77 32.17 -4.18
N ASN A 21 -17.94 31.54 -5.34
CA ASN A 21 -19.16 31.61 -6.14
C ASN A 21 -20.24 30.59 -5.73
N ARG A 22 -19.98 29.77 -4.69
CA ARG A 22 -20.86 28.67 -4.23
C ARG A 22 -21.10 27.58 -5.28
N GLU A 23 -20.18 27.42 -6.23
CA GLU A 23 -20.17 26.35 -7.23
C GLU A 23 -19.47 25.09 -6.70
N TYR A 24 -18.73 25.21 -5.60
CA TYR A 24 -18.02 24.11 -4.96
C TYR A 24 -18.11 24.18 -3.44
N GLU A 25 -18.47 23.07 -2.81
CA GLU A 25 -18.45 22.88 -1.36
C GLU A 25 -17.42 21.80 -1.01
N PRO A 26 -16.34 22.13 -0.27
CA PRO A 26 -15.36 21.14 0.13
C PRO A 26 -15.88 20.26 1.25
N TYR A 27 -15.40 19.02 1.32
CA TYR A 27 -15.71 18.13 2.44
C TYR A 27 -15.23 18.71 3.78
N THR A 28 -16.07 18.57 4.78
CA THR A 28 -15.69 18.67 6.19
C THR A 28 -14.70 17.57 6.58
N THR A 29 -14.04 17.75 7.72
CA THR A 29 -13.15 16.73 8.30
C THR A 29 -13.89 15.40 8.53
N GLU A 30 -15.15 15.45 8.94
CA GLU A 30 -15.99 14.31 9.27
C GLU A 30 -16.41 13.52 8.03
N GLU A 31 -16.82 14.21 6.96
CA GLU A 31 -17.17 13.61 5.66
C GLU A 31 -15.95 12.99 5.00
N ALA A 32 -14.82 13.71 4.99
CA ALA A 32 -13.57 13.19 4.47
C ALA A 32 -13.13 11.92 5.22
N ALA A 33 -13.25 11.93 6.56
CA ALA A 33 -12.93 10.76 7.37
C ALA A 33 -13.84 9.57 7.04
N GLU A 34 -15.13 9.81 6.82
CA GLU A 34 -16.10 8.76 6.47
C GLU A 34 -15.80 8.16 5.09
N LEU A 35 -15.57 9.00 4.09
CA LEU A 35 -15.21 8.54 2.74
C LEU A 35 -13.93 7.70 2.76
N ILE A 36 -12.89 8.16 3.47
CA ILE A 36 -11.62 7.44 3.55
C ILE A 36 -11.78 6.12 4.32
N LEU A 37 -12.66 6.07 5.32
CA LEU A 37 -13.01 4.84 6.02
C LEU A 37 -13.59 3.82 5.03
N GLU A 38 -14.55 4.21 4.20
CA GLU A 38 -15.15 3.33 3.19
C GLU A 38 -14.13 2.85 2.15
N VAL A 39 -13.26 3.75 1.66
CA VAL A 39 -12.13 3.36 0.80
C VAL A 39 -11.24 2.32 1.49
N LYS A 40 -10.97 2.48 2.78
CA LYS A 40 -10.12 1.55 3.54
C LYS A 40 -10.75 0.17 3.78
N LYS A 41 -12.08 0.05 3.71
CA LYS A 41 -12.80 -1.22 3.81
C LYS A 41 -12.66 -2.06 2.55
N MET A 42 -12.72 -1.41 1.39
CA MET A 42 -12.67 -2.08 0.08
C MET A 42 -11.26 -2.25 -0.49
N ILE A 43 -10.24 -1.65 0.12
CA ILE A 43 -8.91 -1.60 -0.47
C ILE A 43 -8.24 -2.99 -0.52
N PRO A 44 -7.74 -3.43 -1.69
CA PRO A 44 -7.06 -4.72 -1.79
C PRO A 44 -5.77 -4.80 -0.96
N PRO A 45 -5.38 -6.01 -0.51
CA PRO A 45 -4.24 -6.19 0.38
C PRO A 45 -2.87 -5.86 -0.24
N TRP A 46 -2.78 -5.81 -1.57
CA TRP A 46 -1.59 -5.42 -2.33
C TRP A 46 -1.46 -3.90 -2.56
N ILE A 47 -2.41 -3.09 -2.07
CA ILE A 47 -2.35 -1.63 -2.17
C ILE A 47 -1.81 -1.01 -0.89
N ARG A 48 -0.90 -0.04 -1.05
CA ARG A 48 -0.38 0.80 0.04
C ARG A 48 -1.00 2.20 0.00
N ILE A 49 -1.70 2.60 1.05
CA ILE A 49 -2.18 3.98 1.25
C ILE A 49 -1.09 4.78 1.99
N MET A 50 -0.27 5.50 1.23
CA MET A 50 0.91 6.22 1.73
C MET A 50 0.52 7.38 2.64
N ARG A 51 -0.41 8.24 2.19
CA ARG A 51 -0.86 9.45 2.91
C ARG A 51 -2.37 9.62 2.73
N VAL A 52 -2.98 10.27 3.72
CA VAL A 52 -4.42 10.51 3.83
C VAL A 52 -4.72 12.03 3.93
N GLN A 53 -3.68 12.85 4.07
CA GLN A 53 -3.75 14.30 4.12
C GLN A 53 -2.38 14.85 3.69
N ARG A 54 -2.36 16.07 3.14
CA ARG A 54 -1.13 16.76 2.77
C ARG A 54 -0.70 17.67 3.90
N ASP A 55 0.61 17.85 4.07
CA ASP A 55 1.17 18.78 5.05
C ASP A 55 1.05 20.21 4.50
N ILE A 56 -0.17 20.77 4.56
CA ILE A 56 -0.46 22.16 4.23
C ILE A 56 -0.71 22.90 5.55
N PRO A 57 -0.08 24.07 5.79
CA PRO A 57 -0.35 24.86 6.98
C PRO A 57 -1.84 25.25 7.07
N ALA A 58 -2.47 25.02 8.22
CA ALA A 58 -3.88 25.37 8.43
C ALA A 58 -4.22 26.84 8.10
N PRO A 59 -3.37 27.84 8.39
CA PRO A 59 -3.66 29.23 8.03
C PRO A 59 -3.77 29.51 6.52
N SER A 60 -3.28 28.60 5.67
CA SER A 60 -3.37 28.71 4.21
C SER A 60 -4.64 28.07 3.64
N ILE A 61 -5.44 27.40 4.47
CA ILE A 61 -6.66 26.69 4.09
C ILE A 61 -7.85 27.61 4.38
N GLU A 62 -8.58 27.99 3.33
CA GLU A 62 -9.77 28.83 3.45
C GLU A 62 -11.02 28.00 3.80
N ALA A 63 -11.09 26.76 3.29
CA ALA A 63 -12.17 25.82 3.57
C ALA A 63 -11.76 24.36 3.25
N GLY A 64 -12.45 23.41 3.87
CA GLY A 64 -12.22 21.97 3.76
C GLY A 64 -11.69 21.37 5.06
N VAL A 65 -10.93 20.27 4.95
CA VAL A 65 -10.33 19.60 6.12
C VAL A 65 -9.34 20.53 6.84
N ASP A 66 -9.63 20.79 8.10
CA ASP A 66 -8.90 21.72 8.97
C ASP A 66 -8.02 21.02 10.03
N ARG A 67 -8.14 19.69 10.17
CA ARG A 67 -7.37 18.90 11.12
C ARG A 67 -6.14 18.25 10.51
N SER A 68 -5.02 18.36 11.22
CA SER A 68 -3.75 17.71 10.87
C SER A 68 -3.64 16.24 11.29
N ASN A 69 -4.71 15.61 11.77
CA ASN A 69 -4.69 14.22 12.25
C ASN A 69 -5.78 13.32 11.63
N LEU A 70 -6.20 13.61 10.40
CA LEU A 70 -7.27 12.89 9.69
C LEU A 70 -7.04 11.37 9.66
N ARG A 71 -5.80 10.93 9.43
CA ARG A 71 -5.47 9.48 9.46
C ARG A 71 -5.78 8.84 10.82
N GLN A 72 -5.48 9.52 11.91
CA GLN A 72 -5.73 9.01 13.26
C GLN A 72 -7.23 8.91 13.53
N LEU A 73 -8.00 9.93 13.09
CA LEU A 73 -9.45 9.94 13.16
C LEU A 73 -10.06 8.74 12.42
N VAL A 74 -9.64 8.52 11.16
CA VAL A 74 -10.11 7.38 10.35
C VAL A 74 -9.79 6.04 11.00
N LEU A 75 -8.56 5.86 11.50
CA LEU A 75 -8.15 4.61 12.16
C LEU A 75 -8.92 4.37 13.47
N ARG A 76 -9.28 5.43 14.19
CA ARG A 76 -10.10 5.31 15.40
C ARG A 76 -11.52 4.85 15.04
N ARG A 77 -12.17 5.47 14.05
CA ARG A 77 -13.51 5.08 13.59
C ARG A 77 -13.57 3.64 13.07
N LEU A 78 -12.54 3.20 12.33
CA LEU A 78 -12.43 1.81 11.90
C LEU A 78 -12.45 0.84 13.10
N ARG A 79 -11.71 1.15 14.18
CA ARG A 79 -11.72 0.35 15.41
C ARG A 79 -13.05 0.38 16.14
N GLU A 80 -13.67 1.55 16.26
CA GLU A 80 -14.99 1.72 16.88
C GLU A 80 -16.06 0.87 16.16
N ARG A 81 -15.93 0.68 14.85
CA ARG A 81 -16.82 -0.16 14.02
C ARG A 81 -16.38 -1.62 13.91
N GLY A 82 -15.30 -2.03 14.58
CA GLY A 82 -14.77 -3.39 14.49
C GLY A 82 -14.23 -3.78 13.11
N VAL A 83 -13.90 -2.80 12.25
CA VAL A 83 -13.41 -3.06 10.89
C VAL A 83 -11.90 -2.90 10.80
N GLN A 84 -11.23 -3.89 10.23
CA GLN A 84 -9.79 -3.87 10.01
C GLN A 84 -9.46 -3.48 8.56
N CYS A 85 -8.53 -2.53 8.38
CA CYS A 85 -8.02 -2.17 7.06
C CYS A 85 -6.87 -3.09 6.65
N ARG A 86 -7.00 -3.78 5.52
CA ARG A 86 -6.01 -4.75 5.02
C ARG A 86 -4.99 -4.17 4.05
N CYS A 87 -4.90 -2.85 3.88
CA CYS A 87 -3.85 -2.25 3.04
C CYS A 87 -2.45 -2.56 3.60
N ILE A 88 -1.43 -2.60 2.73
CA ILE A 88 -0.01 -2.85 3.08
C ILE A 88 0.42 -2.05 4.31
N ARG A 89 0.14 -0.74 4.36
CA ARG A 89 0.58 0.14 5.46
C ARG A 89 -0.03 -0.23 6.81
N CYS A 90 -1.24 -0.79 6.83
CA CYS A 90 -1.92 -1.19 8.06
C CYS A 90 -1.45 -2.54 8.60
N ARG A 91 -0.79 -3.34 7.75
CA ARG A 91 -0.31 -4.70 8.03
C ARG A 91 1.20 -4.80 8.13
N GLU A 92 1.97 -3.85 7.60
CA GLU A 92 3.43 -3.90 7.63
C GLU A 92 3.97 -4.04 9.07
N ALA A 93 4.91 -4.97 9.26
CA ALA A 93 5.38 -5.41 10.57
C ALA A 93 5.81 -4.25 11.47
N GLY A 94 6.46 -3.24 10.90
CA GLY A 94 6.85 -2.04 11.63
C GLY A 94 5.65 -1.26 12.20
N HIS A 95 4.61 -1.04 11.41
CA HIS A 95 3.41 -0.35 11.88
C HIS A 95 2.60 -1.19 12.87
N ARG A 96 2.51 -2.51 12.67
CA ARG A 96 1.86 -3.43 13.62
C ARG A 96 2.57 -3.42 14.97
N TRP A 97 3.90 -3.38 14.98
CA TRP A 97 4.67 -3.22 16.21
C TRP A 97 4.42 -1.86 16.89
N LEU A 98 4.54 -0.76 16.15
CA LEU A 98 4.37 0.58 16.74
C LEU A 98 2.96 0.80 17.32
N ARG A 99 1.92 0.33 16.60
CA ARG A 99 0.51 0.57 16.93
C ARG A 99 -0.03 -0.43 17.94
N ASP A 100 0.23 -1.71 17.74
CA ASP A 100 -0.45 -2.80 18.45
C ASP A 100 0.49 -3.62 19.35
N LYS A 101 1.80 -3.33 19.33
CA LYS A 101 2.83 -4.10 20.05
C LYS A 101 2.86 -5.60 19.69
N VAL A 102 2.38 -5.94 18.49
CA VAL A 102 2.38 -7.33 17.98
C VAL A 102 3.59 -7.53 17.06
N ARG A 103 4.23 -8.70 17.17
CA ARG A 103 5.33 -9.15 16.31
C ARG A 103 4.93 -10.41 15.53
N PRO A 104 5.46 -10.59 14.31
CA PRO A 104 5.23 -11.81 13.56
C PRO A 104 5.78 -13.03 14.30
N THR A 105 5.06 -14.15 14.26
CA THR A 105 5.57 -15.46 14.68
C THR A 105 6.32 -16.09 13.50
N PRO A 106 7.62 -16.38 13.65
CA PRO A 106 8.47 -17.03 12.64
C PRO A 106 7.84 -18.18 11.86
N ASP A 107 7.26 -19.14 12.59
CA ASP A 107 6.85 -20.44 12.06
C ASP A 107 5.46 -20.39 11.42
N GLU A 108 4.75 -19.27 11.56
CA GLU A 108 3.42 -18.99 11.01
C GLU A 108 3.49 -18.12 9.74
N VAL A 109 4.70 -17.93 9.19
CA VAL A 109 4.89 -17.09 8.00
C VAL A 109 4.67 -17.91 6.75
N GLU A 110 3.72 -17.46 5.93
CA GLU A 110 3.37 -18.09 4.66
C GLU A 110 3.73 -17.18 3.49
N ILE A 111 4.00 -17.81 2.33
CA ILE A 111 4.13 -17.11 1.05
C ILE A 111 2.79 -17.14 0.33
N LEU A 112 2.14 -15.98 0.27
CA LEU A 112 0.86 -15.79 -0.41
C LEU A 112 1.05 -15.16 -1.79
N ILE A 113 0.12 -15.45 -2.71
CA ILE A 113 0.11 -14.92 -4.07
C ILE A 113 -1.28 -14.36 -4.35
N ALA A 114 -1.33 -13.11 -4.84
CA ALA A 114 -2.51 -12.51 -5.41
C ALA A 114 -2.22 -12.08 -6.86
N ARG A 115 -3.19 -12.26 -7.75
CA ARG A 115 -3.10 -11.93 -9.18
C ARG A 115 -4.19 -10.92 -9.54
N GLU A 116 -3.86 -9.96 -10.39
CA GLU A 116 -4.78 -8.96 -10.91
C GLU A 116 -4.45 -8.66 -12.37
N GLU A 117 -5.46 -8.69 -13.24
CA GLU A 117 -5.31 -8.17 -14.60
C GLU A 117 -5.26 -6.65 -14.55
N ALA A 118 -4.17 -6.07 -15.06
CA ALA A 118 -3.94 -4.64 -15.07
C ALA A 118 -3.24 -4.22 -16.35
N ALA A 119 -3.78 -3.20 -17.01
CA ALA A 119 -3.24 -2.63 -18.25
C ALA A 119 -2.86 -3.72 -19.29
N GLU A 120 -3.80 -4.63 -19.59
CA GLU A 120 -3.67 -5.69 -20.59
C GLU A 120 -2.52 -6.71 -20.32
N GLY A 121 -2.06 -6.80 -19.08
CA GLY A 121 -1.19 -7.89 -18.64
C GLY A 121 -1.54 -8.29 -17.22
N GLU A 122 -0.66 -9.04 -16.55
CA GLU A 122 -0.90 -9.53 -15.20
C GLU A 122 0.04 -8.87 -14.18
N ASP A 123 -0.50 -8.36 -13.07
CA ASP A 123 0.25 -7.99 -11.87
C ASP A 123 0.11 -9.13 -10.84
N ILE A 124 1.25 -9.65 -10.38
CA ILE A 124 1.34 -10.73 -9.40
C ILE A 124 2.00 -10.16 -8.13
N PHE A 125 1.27 -10.18 -7.03
CA PHE A 125 1.73 -9.76 -5.71
C PHE A 125 2.09 -11.00 -4.89
N ILE A 126 3.38 -11.16 -4.60
CA ILE A 126 3.92 -12.23 -3.76
C ILE A 126 4.26 -11.65 -2.40
N SER A 127 3.78 -12.22 -1.31
CA SER A 127 3.97 -11.66 0.03
C SER A 127 4.33 -12.72 1.07
N ALA A 128 5.26 -12.38 1.96
CA ALA A 128 5.54 -13.13 3.18
C ALA A 128 4.72 -12.53 4.32
N GLU A 129 3.76 -13.29 4.84
CA GLU A 129 2.79 -12.81 5.82
C GLU A 129 2.64 -13.79 6.99
N ASP A 130 2.57 -13.28 8.22
CA ASP A 130 2.00 -14.03 9.36
C ASP A 130 0.46 -13.91 9.24
N THR A 131 -0.16 -14.99 8.78
CA THR A 131 -1.58 -15.04 8.44
C THR A 131 -2.47 -14.99 9.67
N ALA A 132 -2.03 -15.60 10.77
CA ALA A 132 -2.74 -15.61 12.05
C ALA A 132 -2.88 -14.20 12.66
N LYS A 133 -1.88 -13.34 12.48
CA LYS A 133 -1.86 -11.97 13.05
C LYS A 133 -2.10 -10.85 12.04
N ASP A 134 -2.28 -11.19 10.76
CA ASP A 134 -2.39 -10.27 9.62
C ASP A 134 -1.22 -9.25 9.60
N ILE A 135 0.00 -9.80 9.61
CA ILE A 135 1.25 -9.02 9.59
C ILE A 135 2.01 -9.30 8.29
N LEU A 136 2.27 -8.25 7.53
CA LEU A 136 3.06 -8.28 6.31
C LEU A 136 4.54 -8.03 6.63
N ILE A 137 5.39 -9.01 6.30
CA ILE A 137 6.84 -8.99 6.56
C ILE A 137 7.60 -8.50 5.34
N GLY A 138 7.17 -8.87 4.15
CA GLY A 138 7.75 -8.41 2.90
C GLY A 138 6.88 -8.79 1.72
N TYR A 139 7.13 -8.16 0.57
CA TYR A 139 6.44 -8.46 -0.66
C TYR A 139 7.29 -8.18 -1.90
N LEU A 140 6.90 -8.79 -3.00
CA LEU A 140 7.43 -8.59 -4.33
C LEU A 140 6.27 -8.36 -5.30
N ARG A 141 6.40 -7.36 -6.18
CA ARG A 141 5.49 -7.10 -7.30
C ARG A 141 6.13 -7.61 -8.58
N LEU A 142 5.62 -8.70 -9.11
CA LEU A 142 6.02 -9.26 -10.39
C LEU A 142 4.98 -8.86 -11.44
N ARG A 143 5.45 -8.43 -12.61
CA ARG A 143 4.61 -8.02 -13.73
C ARG A 143 4.87 -8.93 -14.91
N ILE A 144 3.80 -9.48 -15.47
CA ILE A 144 3.79 -10.05 -16.81
C ILE A 144 3.32 -8.94 -17.75
N PRO A 145 4.22 -8.38 -18.57
CA PRO A 145 3.90 -7.25 -19.43
C PRO A 145 2.91 -7.65 -20.53
N SER A 146 2.17 -6.66 -21.02
CA SER A 146 1.33 -6.79 -22.22
C SER A 146 2.18 -6.74 -23.49
N GLU A 147 1.60 -7.14 -24.62
CA GLU A 147 2.18 -6.95 -25.97
C GLU A 147 2.57 -5.49 -26.31
N LYS A 148 1.97 -4.52 -25.62
CA LYS A 148 2.25 -3.08 -25.81
C LYS A 148 3.50 -2.58 -25.08
N ALA A 149 4.35 -3.45 -24.53
CA ALA A 149 5.60 -3.03 -23.90
C ALA A 149 6.52 -2.38 -24.96
N HIS A 150 6.97 -1.15 -24.69
CA HIS A 150 7.70 -0.34 -25.68
C HIS A 150 9.22 -0.39 -25.54
N ARG A 151 9.74 -0.96 -24.44
CA ARG A 151 11.18 -1.00 -24.16
C ARG A 151 11.80 -2.18 -24.90
N PRO A 152 12.87 -1.98 -25.68
CA PRO A 152 13.46 -3.04 -26.49
C PRO A 152 13.99 -4.23 -25.67
N GLU A 153 14.35 -4.02 -24.41
CA GLU A 153 14.79 -5.06 -23.47
C GLU A 153 13.63 -5.90 -22.88
N ILE A 154 12.37 -5.52 -23.13
CA ILE A 154 11.18 -6.23 -22.64
C ILE A 154 10.48 -6.90 -23.82
N SER A 155 10.70 -8.20 -23.98
CA SER A 155 9.91 -9.06 -24.86
C SER A 155 8.73 -9.65 -24.06
N PRO A 156 7.48 -9.33 -24.41
CA PRO A 156 6.31 -9.80 -23.67
C PRO A 156 6.21 -11.33 -23.51
N GLU A 157 6.65 -12.05 -24.55
CA GLU A 157 6.65 -13.51 -24.59
C GLU A 157 7.68 -14.16 -23.64
N THR A 158 8.77 -13.44 -23.35
CA THR A 158 9.93 -14.02 -22.65
C THR A 158 10.34 -13.27 -21.38
N THR A 159 9.79 -12.10 -21.09
CA THR A 159 10.25 -11.25 -19.98
C THR A 159 9.15 -11.05 -18.93
N SER A 160 9.47 -11.39 -17.68
CA SER A 160 8.72 -10.94 -16.49
C SER A 160 9.51 -9.87 -15.75
N ILE A 161 8.83 -8.89 -15.15
CA ILE A 161 9.47 -7.71 -14.53
C ILE A 161 9.22 -7.69 -13.03
N VAL A 162 10.28 -7.74 -12.22
CA VAL A 162 10.19 -7.42 -10.80
C VAL A 162 10.13 -5.89 -10.66
N ARG A 163 8.96 -5.35 -10.32
CA ARG A 163 8.71 -3.90 -10.21
C ARG A 163 9.08 -3.34 -8.85
N GLU A 164 8.99 -4.17 -7.81
CA GLU A 164 9.28 -3.79 -6.44
C GLU A 164 9.59 -5.05 -5.64
N LEU A 165 10.68 -5.03 -4.86
CA LEU A 165 10.93 -5.97 -3.77
C LEU A 165 11.10 -5.14 -2.51
N HIS A 166 10.32 -5.46 -1.47
CA HIS A 166 10.38 -4.74 -0.20
C HIS A 166 10.30 -5.72 0.96
N VAL A 167 11.29 -5.68 1.85
CA VAL A 167 11.30 -6.46 3.10
C VAL A 167 11.32 -5.48 4.26
N TYR A 168 10.34 -5.58 5.15
CA TYR A 168 10.24 -4.73 6.33
C TYR A 168 11.25 -5.21 7.38
N GLY A 169 12.33 -4.44 7.55
CA GLY A 169 13.24 -4.59 8.69
C GLY A 169 12.58 -4.13 10.00
N PRO A 170 13.19 -4.44 11.15
CA PRO A 170 12.71 -3.89 12.40
C PRO A 170 12.87 -2.38 12.40
N LEU A 171 11.83 -1.68 12.83
CA LEU A 171 11.95 -0.30 13.30
C LEU A 171 12.78 -0.35 14.57
N VAL A 172 14.05 0.02 14.47
CA VAL A 172 14.85 0.29 15.66
C VAL A 172 14.37 1.64 16.22
N PRO A 173 13.89 1.71 17.48
CA PRO A 173 13.58 2.99 18.10
C PRO A 173 14.79 3.92 18.02
N VAL A 174 14.54 5.22 17.85
CA VAL A 174 15.62 6.22 17.88
C VAL A 174 16.35 6.11 19.22
N GLY A 175 17.64 5.73 19.18
CA GLY A 175 18.49 5.58 20.36
C GLY A 175 18.83 4.14 20.77
N GLU A 176 18.19 3.12 20.21
CA GLU A 176 18.52 1.71 20.48
C GLU A 176 19.35 1.10 19.33
N ARG A 177 20.16 0.07 19.61
CA ARG A 177 20.82 -0.77 18.60
C ARG A 177 20.31 -2.20 18.76
N SER A 178 19.62 -2.73 17.76
CA SER A 178 19.21 -4.13 17.75
C SER A 178 20.17 -4.95 16.89
N ALA A 179 21.02 -5.76 17.52
CA ALA A 179 21.95 -6.70 16.86
C ALA A 179 21.25 -7.93 16.22
N LYS A 180 19.94 -8.12 16.44
CA LYS A 180 19.14 -9.25 15.91
C LYS A 180 18.03 -8.77 14.98
N ALA A 181 18.36 -7.86 14.06
CA ALA A 181 17.38 -7.32 13.16
C ALA A 181 16.82 -8.41 12.22
N TRP A 182 15.50 -8.53 12.12
CA TRP A 182 14.75 -9.46 11.24
C TRP A 182 15.16 -9.45 9.76
N GLN A 183 16.01 -8.51 9.36
CA GLN A 183 16.54 -8.33 8.02
C GLN A 183 17.46 -9.47 7.54
N HIS A 184 17.76 -10.48 8.38
CA HIS A 184 18.64 -11.62 8.06
C HIS A 184 17.95 -12.99 7.92
N ARG A 185 16.63 -13.03 7.67
CA ARG A 185 15.89 -14.31 7.51
C ARG A 185 15.65 -14.76 6.07
N GLY A 186 16.33 -14.16 5.10
CA GLY A 186 16.25 -14.61 3.70
C GLY A 186 14.91 -14.35 3.00
N TYR A 187 13.93 -13.67 3.61
CA TYR A 187 12.62 -13.44 2.97
C TYR A 187 12.72 -12.74 1.60
N GLY A 188 13.72 -11.86 1.41
CA GLY A 188 13.95 -11.25 0.09
C GLY A 188 14.33 -12.29 -0.97
N GLU A 189 15.22 -13.21 -0.61
CA GLU A 189 15.63 -14.34 -1.46
C GLU A 189 14.47 -15.31 -1.69
N THR A 190 13.70 -15.65 -0.66
CA THR A 190 12.50 -16.50 -0.78
C THR A 190 11.48 -15.90 -1.74
N LEU A 191 11.21 -14.58 -1.65
CA LEU A 191 10.28 -13.89 -2.53
C LEU A 191 10.78 -13.86 -3.98
N LEU A 192 12.07 -13.61 -4.20
CA LEU A 192 12.69 -13.63 -5.52
C LEU A 192 12.66 -15.04 -6.14
N SER A 193 13.07 -16.06 -5.39
CA SER A 193 13.01 -17.45 -5.84
C SER A 193 11.59 -17.85 -6.23
N LYS A 194 10.58 -17.40 -5.47
CA LYS A 194 9.18 -17.62 -5.84
C LYS A 194 8.78 -16.91 -7.13
N ALA A 195 9.27 -15.68 -7.34
CA ALA A 195 9.03 -14.93 -8.56
C ALA A 195 9.65 -15.62 -9.79
N GLU A 196 10.89 -16.11 -9.67
CA GLU A 196 11.59 -16.89 -10.71
C GLU A 196 10.82 -18.17 -11.05
N GLN A 197 10.36 -18.91 -10.02
CA GLN A 197 9.53 -20.09 -10.21
C GLN A 197 8.26 -19.76 -11.01
N LEU A 198 7.51 -18.72 -10.60
CA LEU A 198 6.26 -18.33 -11.28
C LEU A 198 6.51 -17.86 -12.71
N SER A 199 7.60 -17.12 -12.95
CA SER A 199 7.99 -16.67 -14.28
C SER A 199 8.29 -17.85 -15.22
N SER A 200 9.01 -18.87 -14.72
CA SER A 200 9.33 -20.06 -15.52
C SER A 200 8.10 -20.88 -15.89
N LEU A 201 7.13 -21.05 -14.97
CA LEU A 201 5.92 -21.83 -15.20
C LEU A 201 4.99 -21.17 -16.23
N LEU A 202 4.86 -19.84 -16.21
CA LEU A 202 4.02 -19.11 -17.16
C LEU A 202 4.51 -19.26 -18.61
N ARG A 203 5.83 -19.45 -18.80
CA ARG A 203 6.41 -19.71 -20.12
C ARG A 203 6.10 -21.10 -20.67
N ILE A 204 5.87 -22.09 -19.80
CA ILE A 204 5.52 -23.46 -20.24
C ILE A 204 4.10 -23.47 -20.81
N THR A 205 3.18 -22.72 -20.20
CA THR A 205 1.78 -22.64 -20.66
C THR A 205 1.55 -21.82 -21.93
N THR A 206 2.48 -20.93 -22.31
CA THR A 206 2.39 -20.15 -23.56
C THR A 206 3.12 -20.80 -24.73
N GLY A 207 3.98 -21.78 -24.49
CA GLY A 207 4.75 -22.51 -25.52
C GLY A 207 4.01 -23.65 -26.24
N GLU A 208 2.72 -23.86 -25.96
CA GLU A 208 1.86 -24.85 -26.64
C GLU A 208 0.83 -24.20 -27.61
N ARG A 209 1.07 -22.96 -28.06
CA ARG A 209 0.25 -22.31 -29.10
C ARG A 209 1.05 -21.96 -30.34
#